data_AF-A0A928CPY0-F1
#
_entry.id   AF-A0A928CPY0-F1
#
_cell.length_a   1.000
_cell.length_b   1.000
_cell.length_c   1.000
_cell.angle_alpha   90.00
_cell.angle_beta   90.00
_cell.angle_gamma   90.00
#
_symmetry.space_group_name_H-M   'P 1'
#
loop_
_entity.id
_entity.type
_entity.pdbx_description
1 polymer ?
#
loop_
_entity_poly.entity_id
_entity_poly.type
_entity_poly.pdbx_seq_one_letter_code
_entity_poly.pdbx_strand_id
1 'polypeptide(L)'
;MPAEITQENVRLLIPGKAAKIATLIAARRHITPKAALLAFYRSKTYRELERESSKYWHYSPEQLFAVSGFSRRPDTCEKHGKGRSILMPFRDEILKAWNNRQSARQIAEHLADQGIHTTPQNVWKFIQRHTES
;
A
#
# COMPACT_ATOMS: atom_id res chain seq x y z
N MET A 1 44.40 13.05 -6.35
CA MET A 1 43.09 13.73 -6.45
C MET A 1 42.01 12.67 -6.44
N PRO A 2 40.95 12.77 -5.63
CA PRO A 2 39.80 11.87 -5.77
C PRO A 2 39.23 12.02 -7.18
N ALA A 3 38.88 10.91 -7.82
CA ALA A 3 38.28 10.94 -9.16
C ALA A 3 36.94 11.67 -9.09
N GLU A 4 36.76 12.67 -9.95
CA GLU A 4 35.50 13.40 -10.06
C GLU A 4 34.41 12.47 -10.59
N ILE A 5 33.25 12.49 -9.96
CA ILE A 5 32.11 11.67 -10.36
C ILE A 5 31.35 12.43 -11.46
N THR A 6 31.31 11.86 -12.65
CA THR A 6 30.62 12.38 -13.83
C THR A 6 29.41 11.51 -14.16
N GLN A 7 28.56 11.99 -15.07
CA GLN A 7 27.40 11.24 -15.56
C GLN A 7 27.77 9.88 -16.19
N GLU A 8 29.00 9.71 -16.68
CA GLU A 8 29.49 8.48 -17.31
C GLU A 8 29.93 7.42 -16.31
N ASN A 9 30.41 7.85 -15.13
CA ASN A 9 30.99 6.98 -14.11
C ASN A 9 30.06 6.74 -12.90
N VAL A 10 29.02 7.57 -12.71
CA VAL A 10 28.05 7.44 -11.59
C VAL A 10 27.43 6.03 -11.53
N ARG A 11 27.19 5.42 -12.68
CA ARG A 11 26.66 4.06 -12.83
C ARG A 11 27.50 2.97 -12.14
N LEU A 12 28.80 3.19 -11.96
CA LEU A 12 29.70 2.23 -11.31
C LEU A 12 29.40 2.08 -9.82
N LEU A 13 28.82 3.11 -9.19
CA LEU A 13 28.51 3.13 -7.75
C LEU A 13 27.15 2.50 -7.42
N ILE A 14 26.32 2.27 -8.44
CA ILE A 14 24.92 1.88 -8.28
C ILE A 14 24.74 0.42 -7.86
N PRO A 15 25.45 -0.58 -8.44
CA PRO A 15 25.18 -2.00 -8.16
C PRO A 15 25.24 -2.36 -6.66
N GLY A 16 26.27 -1.87 -5.95
CA GLY A 16 26.43 -2.13 -4.52
C GLY A 16 25.31 -1.51 -3.67
N LYS A 17 24.89 -0.29 -4.00
CA LYS A 17 23.77 0.39 -3.32
C LYS A 17 22.44 -0.29 -3.61
N ALA A 18 22.20 -0.65 -4.87
CA ALA A 18 21.00 -1.34 -5.32
C ALA A 18 20.82 -2.69 -4.61
N ALA A 19 21.89 -3.49 -4.49
CA ALA A 19 21.84 -4.76 -3.76
C ALA A 19 21.43 -4.56 -2.30
N LYS A 20 22.02 -3.59 -1.60
CA LYS A 20 21.72 -3.32 -0.19
C LYS A 20 20.30 -2.79 0.02
N ILE A 21 19.82 -1.90 -0.87
CA ILE A 21 18.43 -1.41 -0.85
C ILE A 21 17.44 -2.54 -1.12
N ALA A 22 17.73 -3.42 -2.08
CA ALA A 22 16.86 -4.57 -2.37
C ALA A 22 16.70 -5.48 -1.15
N THR A 23 17.77 -5.73 -0.38
CA THR A 23 17.69 -6.48 0.87
C THR A 23 16.80 -5.79 1.91
N LEU A 24 16.92 -4.46 2.05
CA LEU A 24 16.05 -3.68 2.96
C LEU A 24 14.57 -3.76 2.55
N ILE A 25 14.28 -3.64 1.25
CA ILE A 25 12.93 -3.76 0.70
C ILE A 25 12.37 -5.18 0.94
N ALA A 26 13.16 -6.21 0.64
CA ALA A 26 12.76 -7.61 0.82
C ALA A 26 12.40 -7.92 2.28
N ALA A 27 13.24 -7.47 3.22
CA ALA A 27 13.00 -7.65 4.65
C ALA A 27 11.75 -6.88 5.13
N ARG A 28 11.54 -5.65 4.64
CA ARG A 28 10.42 -4.80 5.08
C ARG A 28 9.06 -5.24 4.53
N ARG A 29 9.04 -5.75 3.29
CA ARG A 29 7.81 -6.11 2.56
C ARG A 29 7.55 -7.62 2.49
N HIS A 30 8.44 -8.44 3.06
CA HIS A 30 8.38 -9.91 2.99
C HIS A 30 8.24 -10.44 1.56
N ILE A 31 8.97 -9.82 0.61
CA ILE A 31 9.00 -10.24 -0.80
C ILE A 31 10.36 -10.84 -1.16
N THR A 32 10.42 -11.56 -2.29
CA THR A 32 11.69 -12.14 -2.76
C THR A 32 12.71 -11.05 -3.13
N PRO A 33 14.02 -11.29 -2.94
CA PRO A 33 15.06 -10.31 -3.29
C PRO A 33 15.00 -9.88 -4.76
N LYS A 34 14.67 -10.80 -5.67
CA LYS A 34 14.48 -10.50 -7.10
C LYS A 34 13.32 -9.52 -7.33
N ALA A 35 12.19 -9.73 -6.68
CA ALA A 35 11.03 -8.83 -6.77
C ALA A 35 11.34 -7.45 -6.17
N ALA A 36 12.06 -7.41 -5.05
CA ALA A 36 12.52 -6.17 -4.43
C ALA A 36 13.45 -5.37 -5.34
N LEU A 37 14.41 -6.03 -5.99
CA LEU A 37 15.35 -5.40 -6.92
C LEU A 37 14.62 -4.82 -8.14
N LEU A 38 13.69 -5.58 -8.73
CA LEU A 38 12.84 -5.10 -9.83
C LEU A 38 11.99 -3.89 -9.42
N ALA A 39 11.42 -3.91 -8.21
CA ALA A 39 10.66 -2.77 -7.69
C ALA A 39 11.56 -1.53 -7.52
N PHE A 40 12.80 -1.71 -7.05
CA PHE A 40 13.77 -0.64 -6.92
C PHE A 40 14.13 -0.02 -8.28
N TYR A 41 14.46 -0.84 -9.29
CA TYR A 41 14.78 -0.34 -10.64
C TYR A 41 13.64 0.44 -11.30
N ARG A 42 12.38 0.11 -10.98
CA ARG A 42 11.20 0.84 -11.47
C ARG A 42 10.91 2.13 -10.70
N SER A 43 11.56 2.36 -9.58
CA SER A 43 11.29 3.51 -8.72
C SER A 43 11.77 4.83 -9.33
N LYS A 44 11.18 5.95 -8.88
CA LYS A 44 11.71 7.29 -9.22
C LYS A 44 13.10 7.50 -8.63
N THR A 45 13.37 6.96 -7.45
CA THR A 45 14.66 7.09 -6.76
C THR A 45 15.81 6.51 -7.56
N TYR A 46 15.60 5.38 -8.23
CA TYR A 46 16.62 4.80 -9.10
C TYR A 46 16.96 5.72 -10.30
N ARG A 47 15.92 6.29 -10.92
CA ARG A 47 16.11 7.27 -12.02
C ARG A 47 16.89 8.50 -11.59
N GLU A 48 16.69 8.99 -10.37
CA GLU A 48 17.49 10.09 -9.84
C GLU A 48 18.90 9.62 -9.47
N LEU A 49 19.06 8.41 -8.94
CA LEU A 49 20.38 7.83 -8.59
C LEU A 49 21.31 7.70 -9.80
N GLU A 50 20.77 7.44 -11.00
CA GLU A 50 21.53 7.41 -12.25
C GLU A 50 21.96 8.80 -12.74
N ARG A 51 21.38 9.88 -12.22
CA ARG A 51 21.71 11.26 -12.61
C ARG A 51 22.75 11.84 -11.66
N GLU A 52 23.88 12.25 -12.20
CA GLU A 52 24.95 12.91 -11.45
C GLU A 52 24.44 14.20 -10.79
N SER A 53 23.63 14.99 -11.52
CA SER A 53 23.07 16.27 -11.06
C SER A 53 22.14 16.16 -9.85
N SER A 54 21.51 15.00 -9.63
CA SER A 54 20.67 14.75 -8.44
C SER A 54 21.49 14.60 -7.17
N LYS A 55 22.77 14.22 -7.31
CA LYS A 55 23.71 13.92 -6.22
C LYS A 55 23.28 12.79 -5.28
N TYR A 56 22.29 11.98 -5.68
CA TYR A 56 21.80 10.85 -4.87
C TYR A 56 22.85 9.75 -4.68
N TRP A 57 23.86 9.70 -5.55
CA TRP A 57 24.98 8.78 -5.44
C TRP A 57 25.83 8.99 -4.17
N HIS A 58 25.80 10.20 -3.57
CA HIS A 58 26.44 10.46 -2.27
C HIS A 58 25.70 9.86 -1.09
N TYR A 59 24.40 9.58 -1.22
CA TYR A 59 23.60 9.08 -0.12
C TYR A 59 23.94 7.64 0.24
N SER A 60 23.79 7.33 1.53
CA SER A 60 23.87 5.95 2.01
C SER A 60 22.67 5.13 1.50
N PRO A 61 22.79 3.79 1.42
CA PRO A 61 21.66 2.92 1.06
C PRO A 61 20.43 3.13 1.96
N GLU A 62 20.64 3.41 3.25
CA GLU A 62 19.59 3.67 4.23
C GLU A 62 18.88 5.00 3.96
N GLN A 63 19.62 6.05 3.61
CA GLN A 63 19.06 7.33 3.19
C GLN A 63 18.25 7.20 1.89
N LEU A 64 18.79 6.49 0.89
CA LEU A 64 18.08 6.21 -0.36
C LEU A 64 16.79 5.43 -0.12
N PHE A 65 16.83 4.44 0.78
CA PHE A 65 15.64 3.71 1.19
C PHE A 65 14.60 4.63 1.85
N ALA A 66 15.01 5.56 2.73
CA ALA A 66 14.10 6.50 3.36
C ALA A 66 13.38 7.42 2.36
N VAL A 67 14.10 7.98 1.38
CA VAL A 67 13.52 8.87 0.37
C VAL A 67 12.71 8.14 -0.69
N SER A 68 12.96 6.84 -0.89
CA SER A 68 12.29 6.04 -1.92
C SER A 68 10.82 5.71 -1.66
N GLY A 69 10.32 5.98 -0.46
CA GLY A 69 8.97 5.63 -0.05
C GLY A 69 8.76 4.14 0.23
N PHE A 70 9.79 3.30 0.04
CA PHE A 70 9.75 1.89 0.42
C PHE A 70 9.67 1.67 1.93
N SER A 71 10.05 2.68 2.73
CA SER A 71 9.94 2.67 4.20
C SER A 71 8.50 2.66 4.73
N ARG A 72 7.55 3.17 3.94
CA ARG A 72 6.13 3.16 4.30
C ARG A 72 5.65 1.71 4.33
N ARG A 73 4.90 1.33 5.37
CA ARG A 73 4.24 0.01 5.39
C ARG A 73 3.46 -0.13 4.08
N PRO A 74 3.58 -1.25 3.35
CA PRO A 74 2.68 -1.48 2.23
C PRO A 74 1.26 -1.35 2.77
N ASP A 75 0.38 -0.67 2.04
CA ASP A 75 -1.03 -0.62 2.41
C ASP A 75 -1.53 -2.06 2.42
N THR A 76 -1.62 -2.68 3.60
CA THR A 76 -1.90 -4.12 3.77
C THR A 76 -3.35 -4.47 3.49
N CYS A 77 -4.19 -3.49 3.16
CA CYS A 77 -5.51 -3.75 2.64
C CYS A 77 -5.39 -3.90 1.12
N GLU A 78 -5.27 -5.15 0.66
CA GLU A 78 -5.89 -5.51 -0.61
C GLU A 78 -7.33 -5.04 -0.51
N LYS A 79 -7.62 -3.89 -1.12
CA LYS A 79 -8.98 -3.37 -1.20
C LYS A 79 -9.70 -4.43 -2.03
N HIS A 80 -10.45 -5.32 -1.39
CA HIS A 80 -11.39 -6.19 -2.10
C HIS A 80 -12.14 -5.30 -3.08
N GLY A 81 -12.06 -5.63 -4.38
CA GLY A 81 -12.55 -4.77 -5.46
C GLY A 81 -13.96 -4.25 -5.18
N LYS A 82 -14.30 -3.08 -5.73
CA LYS A 82 -15.62 -2.45 -5.58
C LYS A 82 -16.72 -3.52 -5.72
N GLY A 83 -17.60 -3.63 -4.72
CA GLY A 83 -18.78 -4.50 -4.78
C GLY A 83 -18.67 -5.92 -4.21
N ARG A 84 -17.59 -6.31 -3.51
CA ARG A 84 -17.49 -7.64 -2.85
C ARG A 84 -17.86 -7.65 -1.35
N SER A 85 -18.72 -6.74 -0.89
CA SER A 85 -19.18 -6.81 0.51
C SER A 85 -20.11 -8.01 0.68
N ILE A 86 -19.92 -8.81 1.73
CA ILE A 86 -20.86 -9.87 2.13
C ILE A 86 -22.30 -9.33 2.33
N LEU A 87 -22.42 -8.04 2.63
CA LEU A 87 -23.68 -7.33 2.83
C LEU A 87 -24.37 -6.89 1.52
N MET A 88 -23.72 -7.02 0.37
CA MET A 88 -24.28 -6.59 -0.93
C MET A 88 -25.65 -7.19 -1.26
N PRO A 89 -25.88 -8.50 -1.07
CA PRO A 89 -27.18 -9.11 -1.37
C PRO A 89 -28.31 -8.53 -0.50
N PHE A 90 -27.99 -8.04 0.70
CA PHE A 90 -28.93 -7.51 1.68
C PHE A 90 -29.00 -5.99 1.67
N ARG A 91 -28.46 -5.34 0.63
CA ARG A 91 -28.33 -3.89 0.56
C ARG A 91 -29.67 -3.18 0.83
N ASP A 92 -30.71 -3.58 0.12
CA ASP A 92 -32.00 -2.87 0.15
C ASP A 92 -32.70 -3.08 1.50
N GLU A 93 -32.55 -4.26 2.10
CA GLU A 93 -33.05 -4.57 3.44
C GLU A 93 -32.36 -3.73 4.51
N ILE A 94 -31.02 -3.62 4.45
CA ILE A 94 -30.21 -2.80 5.37
C ILE A 94 -30.60 -1.32 5.25
N LEU A 95 -30.79 -0.80 4.03
CA LEU A 95 -31.19 0.60 3.82
C LEU A 95 -32.62 0.86 4.27
N LYS A 96 -33.55 -0.08 4.06
CA LYS A 96 -34.93 0.01 4.56
C LYS A 96 -34.96 0.02 6.09
N ALA A 97 -34.22 -0.87 6.73
CA ALA A 97 -34.07 -0.94 8.18
C ALA A 97 -33.50 0.37 8.77
N TRP A 98 -32.49 0.93 8.11
CA TRP A 98 -31.91 2.22 8.50
C TRP A 98 -32.91 3.38 8.39
N ASN A 99 -33.68 3.45 7.31
CA ASN A 99 -34.74 4.45 7.13
C ASN A 99 -35.85 4.33 8.19
N ASN A 100 -36.10 3.11 8.66
CA ASN A 100 -37.02 2.81 9.76
C ASN A 100 -36.43 3.09 11.15
N ARG A 101 -35.34 3.87 11.25
CA ARG A 101 -34.67 4.27 12.50
C ARG A 101 -34.08 3.11 13.31
N GLN A 102 -33.82 1.95 12.70
CA GLN A 102 -33.12 0.87 13.38
C GLN A 102 -31.63 1.20 13.54
N SER A 103 -31.07 0.82 14.68
CA SER A 103 -29.64 0.98 14.93
C SER A 103 -28.81 -0.02 14.14
N ALA A 104 -27.57 0.33 13.80
CA ALA A 104 -26.64 -0.59 13.12
C ALA A 104 -26.41 -1.91 13.90
N ARG A 105 -26.60 -1.87 15.23
CA ARG A 105 -26.55 -3.07 16.08
C ARG A 105 -27.74 -4.00 15.84
N GLN A 106 -28.95 -3.45 15.85
CA GLN A 106 -30.18 -4.22 15.58
C GLN A 106 -30.16 -4.84 14.18
N ILE A 107 -29.63 -4.10 13.19
CA ILE A 107 -29.46 -4.61 11.83
C ILE A 107 -28.44 -5.78 11.80
N ALA A 108 -27.32 -5.65 12.51
CA ALA A 108 -26.34 -6.73 12.60
C ALA A 108 -26.88 -7.98 13.31
N GLU A 109 -27.68 -7.81 14.36
CA GLU A 109 -28.37 -8.90 15.06
C GLU A 109 -29.38 -9.59 14.13
N HIS A 110 -30.18 -8.83 13.38
CA HIS A 110 -31.11 -9.39 12.39
C HIS A 110 -30.40 -10.20 11.29
N LEU A 111 -29.25 -9.71 10.80
CA LEU A 111 -28.44 -10.45 9.84
C LEU A 111 -27.81 -11.70 10.46
N ALA A 112 -27.47 -11.68 11.76
CA ALA A 112 -26.96 -12.85 12.46
C ALA A 112 -28.04 -13.94 12.60
N ASP A 113 -29.31 -13.57 12.79
CA ASP A 113 -30.44 -14.53 12.76
C ASP A 113 -30.58 -15.21 11.39
N GLN A 114 -30.21 -14.52 10.32
CA GLN A 114 -30.16 -15.05 8.95
C GLN A 114 -28.86 -15.82 8.64
N GLY A 115 -27.96 -16.00 9.63
CA GLY A 115 -26.70 -16.73 9.50
C GLY A 115 -25.52 -15.89 9.00
N ILE A 116 -25.65 -14.57 8.96
CA ILE A 116 -24.62 -13.65 8.46
C ILE A 116 -24.02 -12.87 9.63
N HIS A 117 -22.91 -13.40 10.14
CA HIS A 117 -22.21 -12.77 11.25
C HIS A 117 -21.41 -11.55 10.78
N THR A 118 -21.90 -10.35 11.09
CA THR A 118 -21.20 -9.08 10.84
C THR A 118 -21.12 -8.22 12.09
N THR A 119 -20.21 -7.23 12.09
CA THR A 119 -20.12 -6.27 13.19
C THR A 119 -21.00 -5.04 12.90
N PRO A 120 -21.59 -4.39 13.92
CA PRO A 120 -22.35 -3.15 13.74
C PRO A 120 -21.55 -2.05 13.02
N GLN A 121 -20.23 -2.04 13.20
CA GLN A 121 -19.30 -1.12 12.55
C GLN A 121 -19.21 -1.37 11.04
N ASN A 122 -19.24 -2.63 10.60
CA ASN A 122 -19.23 -2.97 9.18
C ASN A 122 -20.55 -2.57 8.52
N VAL A 123 -21.68 -2.75 9.22
CA VAL A 123 -23.00 -2.30 8.76
C VAL A 123 -23.03 -0.78 8.63
N TRP A 124 -22.54 -0.03 9.63
CA TRP A 124 -22.47 1.44 9.55
C TRP A 124 -21.60 1.93 8.39
N LYS A 125 -20.40 1.37 8.21
CA LYS A 125 -19.52 1.69 7.07
C LYS A 125 -20.17 1.35 5.73
N PHE A 126 -20.98 0.30 5.68
CA PHE A 126 -21.72 -0.09 4.49
C PHE A 126 -22.82 0.93 4.16
N ILE A 127 -23.62 1.33 5.15
CA ILE A 127 -24.68 2.34 4.98
C ILE A 127 -24.09 3.65 4.46
N GLN A 128 -23.05 4.19 5.12
CA GLN A 128 -22.41 5.44 4.70
C GLN A 128 -21.99 5.45 3.24
N ARG A 129 -21.37 4.35 2.77
CA ARG A 129 -20.92 4.21 1.38
C ARG A 129 -22.07 4.15 0.38
N HIS A 130 -23.28 3.80 0.79
CA HIS A 130 -24.44 3.59 -0.09
C HIS A 130 -25.55 4.62 0.06
N THR A 131 -25.46 5.51 1.05
CA THR A 131 -26.31 6.71 1.18
C THR A 131 -25.73 7.92 0.46
N GLU A 132 -24.41 7.94 0.20
CA GLU A 132 -23.69 9.04 -0.47
C GLU A 132 -23.60 8.89 -2.00
N SER A 133 -24.32 7.93 -2.61
CA SER A 133 -24.37 7.68 -4.06
C SER A 133 -25.79 7.81 -4.59
#